data_AF-A0AAN8LJJ2-F1
#
_entry.id   AF-A0AAN8LJJ2-F1
#
_cell.length_a   1.000
_cell.length_b   1.000
_cell.length_c   1.000
_cell.angle_alpha   90.00
_cell.angle_beta   90.00
_cell.angle_gamma   90.00
#
_symmetry.space_group_name_H-M   'P 1'
#
loop_
_entity.id
_entity.type
_entity.pdbx_description
1 polymer ?
#
loop_
_entity_poly.entity_id
_entity_poly.type
_entity_poly.pdbx_seq_one_letter_code
_entity_poly.pdbx_strand_id
1 'polypeptide(L)'
;MRRILSCSTLNNISKIGKYLHSHASLTACLRALFSQSLCTKSTSDSTAMDLSGMRKKYKGDEECFEENQLVSLDPIKQFGDWFDQAAKCPEIGEPNAMCIATSTKEGRPSARMVLLKGYSNEGFRFFTNYESRKGGELESNPYACLCFYWEPINRQDPVENKYLVIEGNVERIPYQSSCDYFHSRPKSSQIGAIVSRQSTAVPDRNYLRQKNAELEEKYKDTDVPMPDYWGGYIVKPYMIEFWQGQTNRLHDRIVFTRPKNGASVLEEYQHHAEAGWVYQRLSP
;
A
#
# COMPACT_ATOMS: atom_id res chain seq x y z
N MET A 1 -38.73 3.02 -60.52
CA MET A 1 -39.10 3.83 -61.71
C MET A 1 -38.61 5.26 -61.51
N ARG A 2 -37.99 5.85 -62.54
CA ARG A 2 -37.50 7.25 -62.71
C ARG A 2 -36.29 7.64 -61.82
N ARG A 3 -35.02 7.56 -62.28
CA ARG A 3 -34.21 8.47 -63.18
C ARG A 3 -34.21 9.93 -62.67
N ILE A 4 -33.08 10.61 -62.45
CA ILE A 4 -32.17 11.18 -63.48
C ILE A 4 -30.79 11.65 -62.91
N LEU A 5 -29.69 11.18 -63.56
CA LEU A 5 -28.38 11.80 -64.00
C LEU A 5 -27.55 12.71 -63.04
N SER A 6 -26.30 12.38 -62.64
CA SER A 6 -24.95 12.43 -63.32
C SER A 6 -24.42 13.86 -63.59
N CYS A 7 -23.16 14.29 -63.37
CA CYS A 7 -21.81 13.80 -63.74
C CYS A 7 -20.78 14.54 -62.84
N SER A 8 -19.75 13.92 -62.22
CA SER A 8 -18.42 13.57 -62.74
C SER A 8 -17.59 14.76 -63.28
N THR A 9 -16.45 15.11 -62.63
CA THR A 9 -15.02 14.90 -63.06
C THR A 9 -14.37 16.22 -63.51
N LEU A 10 -13.07 16.58 -63.39
CA LEU A 10 -11.77 15.96 -63.08
C LEU A 10 -10.72 17.12 -62.93
N ASN A 11 -9.62 16.89 -62.19
CA ASN A 11 -8.21 17.30 -62.47
C ASN A 11 -7.83 18.80 -62.67
N ASN A 12 -6.62 19.34 -62.45
CA ASN A 12 -5.34 18.94 -61.85
C ASN A 12 -4.39 20.18 -61.88
N ILE A 13 -3.38 20.18 -60.98
CA ILE A 13 -1.95 20.54 -61.21
C ILE A 13 -1.46 22.03 -61.26
N SER A 14 -0.43 22.26 -60.43
CA SER A 14 0.79 23.12 -60.58
C SER A 14 0.70 24.63 -60.34
N LYS A 15 1.72 25.38 -59.88
CA LYS A 15 3.00 25.21 -59.13
C LYS A 15 3.69 26.62 -59.17
N ILE A 16 4.63 26.89 -58.25
CA ILE A 16 5.73 27.91 -58.32
C ILE A 16 5.30 29.39 -58.07
N GLY A 17 6.01 30.27 -57.35
CA GLY A 17 7.29 30.25 -56.65
C GLY A 17 7.73 31.68 -56.25
N LYS A 18 8.48 31.77 -55.14
CA LYS A 18 9.49 32.74 -54.64
C LYS A 18 9.67 34.15 -55.27
N TYR A 19 9.98 35.15 -54.39
CA TYR A 19 11.13 36.12 -54.36
C TYR A 19 10.77 37.35 -53.47
N LEU A 20 11.42 37.59 -52.29
CA LEU A 20 12.46 38.63 -51.94
C LEU A 20 11.94 40.10 -52.02
N HIS A 21 12.13 41.07 -51.12
CA HIS A 21 13.19 41.52 -50.19
C HIS A 21 12.60 42.46 -49.08
N SER A 22 13.08 42.38 -47.82
CA SER A 22 13.88 43.36 -47.05
C SER A 22 13.29 44.76 -46.78
N HIS A 23 13.11 45.09 -45.49
CA HIS A 23 13.40 46.40 -44.91
C HIS A 23 13.70 46.23 -43.41
N ALA A 24 14.89 46.69 -43.00
CA ALA A 24 15.33 46.77 -41.63
C ALA A 24 14.76 48.03 -40.96
N SER A 25 14.38 47.92 -39.69
CA SER A 25 14.37 49.07 -38.77
C SER A 25 14.69 48.59 -37.36
N LEU A 26 15.68 49.26 -36.76
CA LEU A 26 16.15 49.08 -35.40
C LEU A 26 15.11 49.57 -34.39
N THR A 27 14.85 48.81 -33.33
CA THR A 27 14.61 49.40 -32.00
C THR A 27 14.86 48.41 -30.87
N ALA A 28 15.95 48.67 -30.16
CA ALA A 28 16.19 48.59 -28.73
C ALA A 28 15.49 47.50 -27.86
N CYS A 29 16.34 46.61 -27.35
CA CYS A 29 16.54 46.40 -25.91
C CYS A 29 15.35 45.89 -25.06
N LEU A 30 15.26 44.57 -24.91
CA LEU A 30 14.93 43.95 -23.63
C LEU A 30 15.67 42.61 -23.53
N ARG A 31 16.80 42.63 -22.81
CA ARG A 31 17.57 41.43 -22.48
C ARG A 31 16.68 40.50 -21.63
N ALA A 32 16.49 39.29 -22.13
CA ALA A 32 16.01 38.17 -21.33
C ALA A 32 16.97 37.94 -20.17
N LEU A 33 16.52 38.23 -18.94
CA LEU A 33 17.20 37.76 -17.73
C LEU A 33 16.87 36.28 -17.57
N PHE A 34 17.69 35.43 -18.20
CA PHE A 34 17.87 34.07 -17.72
C PHE A 34 18.42 34.16 -16.30
N SER A 35 17.59 33.86 -15.31
CA SER A 35 18.04 33.59 -13.95
C SER A 35 18.88 32.31 -13.98
N GLN A 36 20.17 32.46 -14.24
CA GLN A 36 21.16 31.49 -13.80
C GLN A 36 21.23 31.59 -12.28
N SER A 37 20.39 30.81 -11.59
CA SER A 37 20.65 30.51 -10.19
C SER A 37 21.88 29.59 -10.16
N LEU A 38 23.04 30.25 -10.14
CA LEU A 38 24.33 29.64 -9.90
C LEU A 38 24.26 28.93 -8.55
N CYS A 39 24.50 27.62 -8.57
CA CYS A 39 24.77 26.81 -7.41
C CYS A 39 25.75 27.52 -6.49
N THR A 40 25.25 28.11 -5.41
CA THR A 40 26.07 28.48 -4.27
C THR A 40 26.55 27.18 -3.65
N LYS A 41 27.85 26.91 -3.78
CA LYS A 41 28.51 25.85 -3.03
C LYS A 41 28.35 26.17 -1.54
N SER A 42 27.38 25.53 -0.91
CA SER A 42 27.26 25.46 0.54
C SER A 42 28.48 24.70 1.06
N THR A 43 29.46 25.44 1.57
CA THR A 43 30.40 24.94 2.56
C THR A 43 29.66 24.85 3.90
N SER A 44 28.93 23.76 4.10
CA SER A 44 28.53 23.32 5.43
C SER A 44 28.63 21.80 5.49
N ASP A 45 29.34 21.33 6.50
CA ASP A 45 29.34 19.94 6.95
C ASP A 45 27.94 19.65 7.52
N SER A 46 26.95 19.49 6.64
CA SER A 46 25.59 19.15 7.04
C SER A 46 25.14 17.91 6.28
N THR A 47 25.00 16.82 7.01
CA THR A 47 24.16 15.68 6.65
C THR A 47 22.66 16.03 6.57
N ALA A 48 22.32 17.33 6.59
CA ALA A 48 20.97 17.84 6.60
C ALA A 48 20.48 18.04 5.16
N MET A 49 19.75 17.04 4.66
CA MET A 49 18.97 17.16 3.43
C MET A 49 17.58 17.73 3.79
N ASP A 50 17.18 18.84 3.17
CA ASP A 50 15.82 19.37 3.28
C ASP A 50 14.87 18.61 2.35
N LEU A 51 13.88 17.93 2.93
CA LEU A 51 12.87 17.14 2.22
C LEU A 51 11.49 17.82 2.19
N SER A 52 11.36 19.04 2.71
CA SER A 52 10.07 19.74 2.88
C SER A 52 9.28 19.94 1.57
N GLY A 53 10.00 20.09 0.45
CA GLY A 53 9.43 20.26 -0.89
C GLY A 53 8.94 18.98 -1.59
N MET A 54 9.11 17.80 -0.99
CA MET A 54 8.77 16.52 -1.63
C MET A 54 7.27 16.16 -1.60
N ARG A 55 6.44 16.96 -0.91
CA ARG A 55 5.00 16.67 -0.77
C ARG A 55 4.29 16.78 -2.11
N LYS A 56 3.61 15.70 -2.49
CA LYS A 56 2.69 15.67 -3.64
C LYS A 56 1.35 16.34 -3.29
N LYS A 57 0.68 16.87 -4.31
CA LYS A 57 -0.71 17.35 -4.19
C LYS A 57 -1.66 16.14 -4.17
N TYR A 58 -2.72 16.21 -3.37
CA TYR A 58 -3.76 15.19 -3.27
C TYR A 58 -5.02 15.64 -4.02
N LYS A 59 -6.15 14.99 -3.75
CA LYS A 59 -7.48 15.51 -4.14
C LYS A 59 -7.84 16.78 -3.36
N GLY A 60 -8.81 17.53 -3.87
CA GLY A 60 -9.33 18.75 -3.26
C GLY A 60 -10.61 18.49 -2.45
N ASP A 61 -11.12 19.54 -1.80
CA ASP A 61 -12.31 19.49 -0.92
C ASP A 61 -13.59 18.95 -1.60
N GLU A 62 -13.66 19.03 -2.93
CA GLU A 62 -14.78 18.50 -3.72
C GLU A 62 -14.79 16.96 -3.81
N GLU A 63 -13.72 16.30 -3.35
CA GLU A 63 -13.56 14.84 -3.36
C GLU A 63 -13.20 14.31 -1.95
N CYS A 64 -13.80 14.88 -0.90
CA CYS A 64 -13.69 14.38 0.47
C CYS A 64 -14.21 12.95 0.61
N PHE A 65 -13.70 12.23 1.61
CA PHE A 65 -14.23 10.96 2.11
C PHE A 65 -15.08 11.19 3.35
N GLU A 66 -16.38 11.33 3.14
CA GLU A 66 -17.43 11.55 4.13
C GLU A 66 -18.09 10.24 4.59
N GLU A 67 -18.79 10.30 5.71
CA GLU A 67 -19.50 9.16 6.30
C GLU A 67 -20.57 8.59 5.36
N ASN A 68 -21.18 9.43 4.52
CA ASN A 68 -22.18 9.03 3.51
C ASN A 68 -21.57 8.25 2.32
N GLN A 69 -20.25 8.25 2.16
CA GLN A 69 -19.52 7.52 1.13
C GLN A 69 -18.96 6.18 1.64
N LEU A 70 -19.15 5.87 2.93
CA LEU A 70 -18.93 4.51 3.42
C LEU A 70 -19.87 3.56 2.66
N VAL A 71 -19.30 2.58 1.96
CA VAL A 71 -20.08 1.54 1.28
C VAL A 71 -20.70 0.56 2.28
N SER A 72 -20.22 0.56 3.52
CA SER A 72 -20.67 -0.31 4.60
C SER A 72 -20.32 0.27 5.97
N LEU A 73 -21.22 0.08 6.94
CA LEU A 73 -20.93 0.37 8.35
C LEU A 73 -20.32 -0.85 9.08
N ASP A 74 -20.11 -1.97 8.40
CA ASP A 74 -19.16 -3.00 8.80
C ASP A 74 -17.76 -2.65 8.25
N PRO A 75 -16.77 -2.36 9.11
CA PRO A 75 -15.46 -1.92 8.67
C PRO A 75 -14.66 -3.00 7.92
N ILE A 76 -14.98 -4.29 8.08
CA ILE A 76 -14.32 -5.35 7.31
C ILE A 76 -14.79 -5.32 5.86
N LYS A 77 -16.08 -5.05 5.62
CA LYS A 77 -16.62 -4.88 4.27
C LYS A 77 -16.11 -3.58 3.64
N GLN A 78 -16.01 -2.49 4.41
CA GLN A 78 -15.41 -1.23 3.93
C GLN A 78 -13.93 -1.42 3.55
N PHE A 79 -13.18 -2.20 4.33
CA PHE A 79 -11.83 -2.62 3.95
C PHE A 79 -11.83 -3.38 2.63
N GLY A 80 -12.75 -4.33 2.46
CA GLY A 80 -12.86 -5.12 1.23
C GLY A 80 -13.05 -4.26 -0.01
N ASP A 81 -13.89 -3.23 0.07
CA ASP A 81 -14.07 -2.27 -1.02
C ASP A 81 -12.79 -1.49 -1.36
N TRP A 82 -12.10 -0.93 -0.36
CA TRP A 82 -10.83 -0.23 -0.61
C TRP A 82 -9.74 -1.17 -1.13
N PHE A 83 -9.69 -2.40 -0.62
CA PHE A 83 -8.76 -3.42 -1.08
C PHE A 83 -9.02 -3.80 -2.55
N ASP A 84 -10.29 -3.97 -2.93
CA ASP A 84 -10.68 -4.27 -4.31
C ASP A 84 -10.32 -3.13 -5.27
N GLN A 85 -10.47 -1.88 -4.84
CA GLN A 85 -10.02 -0.72 -5.61
C GLN A 85 -8.50 -0.71 -5.77
N ALA A 86 -7.75 -0.96 -4.68
CA ALA A 86 -6.30 -1.06 -4.73
C ALA A 86 -5.82 -2.21 -5.63
N ALA A 87 -6.52 -3.35 -5.61
CA ALA A 87 -6.17 -4.51 -6.43
C ALA A 87 -6.50 -4.33 -7.92
N LYS A 88 -7.46 -3.46 -8.26
CA LYS A 88 -7.79 -3.11 -9.66
C LYS A 88 -6.90 -1.99 -10.21
N CYS A 89 -6.18 -1.27 -9.34
CA CYS A 89 -5.28 -0.19 -9.74
C CYS A 89 -3.98 -0.76 -10.33
N PRO A 90 -3.69 -0.53 -11.63
CA PRO A 90 -2.51 -1.10 -12.28
C PRO A 90 -1.18 -0.56 -11.73
N GLU A 91 -1.20 0.59 -11.06
CA GLU A 91 -0.02 1.19 -10.44
C GLU A 91 0.36 0.58 -9.09
N ILE A 92 -0.51 -0.24 -8.48
CA ILE A 92 -0.25 -0.87 -7.19
C ILE A 92 0.22 -2.31 -7.43
N GLY A 93 1.51 -2.55 -7.17
CA GLY A 93 2.12 -3.86 -7.43
C GLY A 93 1.61 -4.99 -6.53
N GLU A 94 1.64 -4.79 -5.21
CA GLU A 94 1.19 -5.77 -4.21
C GLU A 94 0.16 -5.11 -3.27
N PRO A 95 -1.13 -5.08 -3.63
CA PRO A 95 -2.18 -4.42 -2.83
C PRO A 95 -2.33 -5.04 -1.43
N ASN A 96 -1.93 -6.30 -1.28
CA ASN A 96 -1.92 -7.03 -0.01
C ASN A 96 -0.63 -6.87 0.79
N ALA A 97 0.34 -6.07 0.33
CA ALA A 97 1.49 -5.71 1.14
C ALA A 97 1.06 -4.77 2.27
N MET A 98 1.47 -5.12 3.49
CA MET A 98 1.20 -4.34 4.69
C MET A 98 2.44 -4.25 5.57
N CYS A 99 2.62 -3.11 6.22
CA CYS A 99 3.57 -2.99 7.32
C CYS A 99 2.91 -3.55 8.58
N ILE A 100 3.59 -4.46 9.29
CA ILE A 100 3.18 -4.93 10.60
C ILE A 100 4.13 -4.40 11.67
N ALA A 101 3.60 -3.65 12.61
CA ALA A 101 4.27 -3.21 13.82
C ALA A 101 3.92 -4.13 15.00
N THR A 102 4.95 -4.55 15.72
CA THR A 102 4.88 -5.37 16.94
C THR A 102 5.81 -4.74 17.98
N SER A 103 5.76 -5.18 19.24
CA SER A 103 6.66 -4.66 20.27
C SER A 103 6.98 -5.71 21.33
N THR A 104 8.12 -5.54 22.00
CA THR A 104 8.41 -6.29 23.23
C THR A 104 7.49 -5.81 24.36
N LYS A 105 7.40 -6.59 25.46
CA LYS A 105 6.63 -6.21 26.66
C LYS A 105 7.07 -4.89 27.29
N GLU A 106 8.33 -4.51 27.09
CA GLU A 106 8.91 -3.24 27.56
C GLU A 106 8.57 -2.05 26.64
N GLY A 107 7.72 -2.26 25.63
CA GLY A 107 7.29 -1.19 24.72
C GLY A 107 8.34 -0.81 23.68
N ARG A 108 9.23 -1.74 23.28
CA ARG A 108 10.21 -1.49 22.21
C ARG A 108 9.63 -1.94 20.86
N PRO A 109 9.19 -1.01 19.99
CA PRO A 109 8.52 -1.38 18.75
C PRO A 109 9.50 -1.89 17.69
N SER A 110 8.99 -2.71 16.79
CA SER A 110 9.66 -3.05 15.54
C SER A 110 8.65 -3.25 14.42
N ALA A 111 9.04 -2.92 13.19
CA ALA A 111 8.16 -2.92 12.03
C ALA A 111 8.83 -3.55 10.81
N ARG A 112 8.04 -4.15 9.92
CA ARG A 112 8.49 -4.75 8.65
C ARG A 112 7.31 -4.99 7.72
N MET A 113 7.60 -5.16 6.43
CA MET A 113 6.58 -5.57 5.46
C MET A 113 6.26 -7.07 5.56
N VAL A 114 4.99 -7.40 5.43
CA VAL A 114 4.45 -8.75 5.26
C VAL A 114 3.31 -8.70 4.24
N LEU A 115 2.87 -9.87 3.77
CA LEU A 115 1.73 -9.96 2.86
C LEU A 115 0.51 -10.47 3.62
N LEU A 116 -0.62 -9.78 3.50
CA LEU A 116 -1.93 -10.28 3.89
C LEU A 116 -2.27 -11.49 3.01
N LYS A 117 -2.70 -12.59 3.65
CA LYS A 117 -3.03 -13.87 3.00
C LYS A 117 -4.50 -14.26 3.13
N GLY A 118 -5.30 -13.40 3.75
CA GLY A 118 -6.75 -13.54 3.82
C GLY A 118 -7.30 -12.63 4.89
N TYR A 119 -8.57 -12.26 4.74
CA TYR A 119 -9.31 -11.54 5.76
C TYR A 119 -10.75 -12.06 5.79
N SER A 120 -11.41 -11.85 6.92
CA SER A 120 -12.80 -12.26 7.17
C SER A 120 -13.31 -11.51 8.39
N ASN A 121 -14.56 -11.76 8.80
CA ASN A 121 -15.12 -11.19 10.03
C ASN A 121 -14.31 -11.55 11.29
N GLU A 122 -13.52 -12.63 11.24
CA GLU A 122 -12.60 -13.01 12.33
C GLU A 122 -11.35 -12.14 12.41
N GLY A 123 -10.92 -11.51 11.31
CA GLY A 123 -9.71 -10.70 11.26
C GLY A 123 -8.81 -10.95 10.05
N PHE A 124 -7.55 -10.52 10.17
CA PHE A 124 -6.57 -10.40 9.08
C PHE A 124 -5.44 -11.43 9.25
N ARG A 125 -5.27 -12.33 8.27
CA ARG A 125 -4.33 -13.46 8.35
C ARG A 125 -3.02 -13.18 7.61
N PHE A 126 -1.91 -13.54 8.24
CA PHE A 126 -0.58 -13.54 7.63
C PHE A 126 0.24 -14.73 8.14
N PHE A 127 1.30 -15.08 7.44
CA PHE A 127 2.13 -16.26 7.76
C PHE A 127 3.58 -15.88 7.96
N THR A 128 4.24 -16.53 8.92
CA THR A 128 5.62 -16.21 9.28
C THR A 128 6.31 -17.37 9.98
N ASN A 129 7.57 -17.16 10.35
CA ASN A 129 8.30 -18.04 11.25
C ASN A 129 8.10 -17.54 12.69
N TYR A 130 7.59 -18.40 13.57
CA TYR A 130 7.30 -18.13 14.97
C TYR A 130 8.55 -17.79 15.80
N GLU A 131 9.73 -18.27 15.38
CA GLU A 131 11.03 -17.94 16.01
C GLU A 131 11.64 -16.62 15.49
N SER A 132 11.03 -15.99 14.47
CA SER A 132 11.50 -14.68 14.02
C SER A 132 11.31 -13.62 15.11
N ARG A 133 12.00 -12.48 14.99
CA ARG A 133 11.82 -11.36 15.93
C ARG A 133 10.35 -10.97 16.13
N LYS A 134 9.56 -10.92 15.05
CA LYS A 134 8.13 -10.60 15.13
C LYS A 134 7.33 -11.72 15.81
N GLY A 135 7.69 -12.98 15.56
CA GLY A 135 7.04 -14.13 16.18
C GLY A 135 7.26 -14.10 17.69
N GLY A 136 8.53 -13.97 18.13
CA GLY A 136 8.85 -13.82 19.56
C GLY A 136 8.17 -12.63 20.23
N GLU A 137 8.10 -11.48 19.55
CA GLU A 137 7.33 -10.32 20.05
C GLU A 137 5.83 -10.68 20.20
N LEU A 138 5.20 -11.28 19.20
CA LEU A 138 3.77 -11.65 19.22
C LEU A 138 3.42 -12.74 20.24
N GLU A 139 4.32 -13.70 20.50
CA GLU A 139 4.11 -14.70 21.55
C GLU A 139 4.15 -14.09 22.94
N SER A 140 5.01 -13.09 23.15
CA SER A 140 5.14 -12.43 24.45
C SER A 140 4.12 -11.31 24.64
N ASN A 141 3.76 -10.61 23.57
CA ASN A 141 2.91 -9.42 23.56
C ASN A 141 1.97 -9.51 22.35
N PRO A 142 0.78 -10.12 22.50
CA PRO A 142 -0.09 -10.50 21.38
C PRO A 142 -0.92 -9.33 20.83
N TYR A 143 -0.24 -8.22 20.52
CA TYR A 143 -0.84 -7.03 19.91
C TYR A 143 -0.06 -6.66 18.66
N ALA A 144 -0.78 -6.24 17.63
CA ALA A 144 -0.18 -5.75 16.40
C ALA A 144 -0.96 -4.56 15.83
N CYS A 145 -0.22 -3.71 15.11
CA CYS A 145 -0.75 -2.67 14.25
C CYS A 145 -0.38 -3.02 12.80
N LEU A 146 -1.38 -3.12 11.93
CA LEU A 146 -1.23 -3.31 10.49
C LEU A 146 -1.45 -1.97 9.80
N CYS A 147 -0.63 -1.70 8.80
CA CYS A 147 -0.65 -0.46 8.06
C CYS A 147 -0.60 -0.78 6.56
N PHE A 148 -1.64 -0.38 5.84
CA PHE A 148 -1.69 -0.41 4.39
C PHE A 148 -1.51 1.02 3.86
N TYR A 149 -0.67 1.17 2.85
CA TYR A 149 -0.44 2.44 2.19
C TYR A 149 -0.52 2.23 0.69
N TRP A 150 -1.63 2.68 0.10
CA TRP A 150 -1.90 2.56 -1.32
C TRP A 150 -1.65 3.92 -1.98
N GLU A 151 -0.41 4.14 -2.37
CA GLU A 151 -0.02 5.26 -3.22
C GLU A 151 0.18 4.77 -4.66
N PRO A 152 -0.73 5.11 -5.59
CA PRO A 152 -0.50 4.97 -7.02
C PRO A 152 0.82 5.60 -7.46
N ILE A 153 1.60 4.83 -8.22
CA ILE A 153 3.01 5.11 -8.56
C ILE A 153 3.17 6.23 -9.63
N ASN A 154 2.10 6.77 -10.23
CA ASN A 154 2.22 7.76 -11.33
C ASN A 154 2.00 9.22 -10.91
N ARG A 155 2.85 10.11 -11.44
CA ARG A 155 3.10 11.49 -10.98
C ARG A 155 2.15 12.58 -11.52
N GLN A 156 1.18 12.22 -12.36
CA GLN A 156 0.50 13.21 -13.21
C GLN A 156 -0.99 13.44 -12.90
N ASP A 157 -1.68 12.49 -12.27
CA ASP A 157 -3.08 12.64 -11.88
C ASP A 157 -3.23 12.76 -10.35
N PRO A 158 -4.23 13.50 -9.84
CA PRO A 158 -4.51 13.56 -8.41
C PRO A 158 -4.79 12.16 -7.87
N VAL A 159 -3.91 11.71 -6.98
CA VAL A 159 -3.89 10.34 -6.47
C VAL A 159 -4.79 10.22 -5.25
N GLU A 160 -5.68 9.21 -5.24
CA GLU A 160 -6.39 8.79 -4.02
C GLU A 160 -5.41 8.09 -3.09
N ASN A 161 -4.69 8.86 -2.27
CA ASN A 161 -3.86 8.27 -1.22
C ASN A 161 -4.79 7.74 -0.13
N LYS A 162 -4.99 6.43 -0.17
CA LYS A 162 -5.71 5.69 0.86
C LYS A 162 -4.72 5.04 1.81
N TYR A 163 -4.96 5.26 3.09
CA TYR A 163 -4.18 4.73 4.17
C TYR A 163 -5.10 4.03 5.15
N LEU A 164 -4.69 2.87 5.64
CA LEU A 164 -5.47 2.07 6.56
C LEU A 164 -4.62 1.66 7.74
N VAL A 165 -5.13 1.88 8.96
CA VAL A 165 -4.56 1.35 10.19
C VAL A 165 -5.52 0.35 10.80
N ILE A 166 -5.01 -0.83 11.15
CA ILE A 166 -5.77 -1.83 11.88
C ILE A 166 -4.99 -2.16 13.14
N GLU A 167 -5.63 -2.01 14.30
CA GLU A 167 -5.07 -2.50 15.54
C GLU A 167 -5.88 -3.68 16.07
N GLY A 168 -5.19 -4.68 16.58
CA GLY A 168 -5.83 -5.91 17.03
C GLY A 168 -5.01 -6.79 17.94
N ASN A 169 -5.74 -7.69 18.60
CA ASN A 169 -5.14 -8.83 19.31
C ASN A 169 -4.69 -9.87 18.29
N VAL A 170 -3.60 -10.58 18.58
CA VAL A 170 -3.02 -11.57 17.66
C VAL A 170 -3.12 -12.96 18.26
N GLU A 171 -3.59 -13.90 17.44
CA GLU A 171 -3.67 -15.32 17.80
C GLU A 171 -3.01 -16.17 16.71
N ARG A 172 -2.40 -17.30 17.10
CA ARG A 172 -2.01 -18.32 16.12
C ARG A 172 -3.26 -18.92 15.50
N ILE A 173 -3.25 -19.16 14.20
CA ILE A 173 -4.30 -19.95 13.56
C ILE A 173 -4.11 -21.44 13.87
N PRO A 174 -5.15 -22.29 13.71
CA PRO A 174 -5.00 -23.73 13.89
C PRO A 174 -3.86 -24.33 13.05
N TYR A 175 -3.17 -25.32 13.61
CA TYR A 175 -2.05 -25.99 12.95
C TYR A 175 -2.44 -26.52 11.56
N GLN A 176 -3.61 -27.16 11.45
CA GLN A 176 -4.09 -27.68 10.18
C GLN A 176 -4.26 -26.57 9.13
N SER A 177 -4.83 -25.41 9.50
CA SER A 177 -4.93 -24.27 8.60
C SER A 177 -3.56 -23.72 8.16
N SER A 178 -2.54 -23.84 9.01
CA SER A 178 -1.16 -23.53 8.63
C SER A 178 -0.60 -24.55 7.65
N CYS A 179 -0.83 -25.85 7.88
CA CYS A 179 -0.41 -26.92 6.97
C CYS A 179 -1.06 -26.79 5.59
N ASP A 180 -2.36 -26.55 5.55
CA ASP A 180 -3.11 -26.43 4.29
C ASP A 180 -2.56 -25.29 3.44
N TYR A 181 -2.33 -24.12 4.05
CA TYR A 181 -1.72 -22.98 3.36
C TYR A 181 -0.23 -23.21 3.05
N PHE A 182 0.53 -23.92 3.88
CA PHE A 182 1.93 -24.24 3.58
C PHE A 182 2.04 -25.04 2.29
N HIS A 183 1.26 -26.13 2.18
CA HIS A 183 1.29 -27.02 1.02
C HIS A 183 0.64 -26.41 -0.23
N SER A 184 -0.21 -25.38 -0.10
CA SER A 184 -0.74 -24.64 -1.25
C SER A 184 0.29 -23.70 -1.90
N ARG A 185 1.42 -23.43 -1.24
CA ARG A 185 2.48 -22.55 -1.77
C ARG A 185 3.34 -23.29 -2.81
N PRO A 186 4.01 -22.58 -3.74
CA PRO A 186 5.00 -23.19 -4.61
C PRO A 186 6.07 -23.94 -3.81
N LYS A 187 6.53 -25.09 -4.32
CA LYS A 187 7.52 -25.94 -3.63
C LYS A 187 8.79 -25.19 -3.22
N SER A 188 9.27 -24.26 -4.07
CA SER A 188 10.39 -23.37 -3.76
C SER A 188 10.13 -22.46 -2.55
N SER A 189 8.89 -21.99 -2.37
CA SER A 189 8.48 -21.20 -1.21
C SER A 189 8.38 -22.02 0.07
N GLN A 190 8.00 -23.30 -0.04
CA GLN A 190 8.01 -24.26 1.07
C GLN A 190 9.45 -24.54 1.50
N ILE A 191 10.34 -24.86 0.55
CA ILE A 191 11.78 -25.09 0.80
C ILE A 191 12.43 -23.85 1.41
N GLY A 192 12.19 -22.66 0.86
CA GLY A 192 12.74 -21.41 1.38
C GLY A 192 12.37 -21.13 2.84
N ALA A 193 11.19 -21.58 3.30
CA ALA A 193 10.79 -21.48 4.70
C ALA A 193 11.59 -22.41 5.64
N ILE A 194 12.12 -23.53 5.11
CA ILE A 194 13.00 -24.43 5.85
C ILE A 194 14.44 -23.91 5.86
N VAL A 195 14.93 -23.44 4.70
CA VAL A 195 16.30 -22.92 4.55
C VAL A 195 16.57 -21.76 5.52
N SER A 196 15.58 -20.89 5.70
CA SER A 196 15.71 -19.68 6.52
C SER A 196 15.08 -19.86 7.89
N ARG A 197 15.91 -20.11 8.92
CA ARG A 197 15.56 -19.73 10.30
C ARG A 197 15.50 -18.22 10.36
N GLN A 198 14.31 -17.67 10.14
CA GLN A 198 14.14 -16.25 9.85
C GLN A 198 14.65 -15.40 11.02
N SER A 199 15.45 -14.37 10.70
CA SER A 199 16.06 -13.45 11.68
C SER A 199 17.25 -14.00 12.49
N THR A 200 17.78 -15.18 12.18
CA THR A 200 19.05 -15.67 12.77
C THR A 200 20.25 -15.28 11.89
N ALA A 201 21.42 -15.08 12.51
CA ALA A 201 22.66 -14.80 11.78
C ALA A 201 23.09 -16.01 10.92
N VAL A 202 23.59 -15.73 9.72
CA VAL A 202 24.19 -16.71 8.79
C VAL A 202 25.54 -16.16 8.32
N PRO A 203 26.52 -17.02 7.96
CA PRO A 203 27.86 -16.54 7.61
C PRO A 203 27.86 -15.68 6.34
N ASP A 204 27.10 -16.08 5.32
CA ASP A 204 27.00 -15.36 4.06
C ASP A 204 25.78 -15.81 3.22
N ARG A 205 25.65 -15.21 2.02
CA ARG A 205 24.61 -15.58 1.05
C ARG A 205 24.80 -16.96 0.42
N ASN A 206 26.05 -17.43 0.29
CA ASN A 206 26.34 -18.72 -0.33
C ASN A 206 25.90 -19.88 0.56
N TYR A 207 25.97 -19.72 1.89
CA TYR A 207 25.38 -20.65 2.85
C TYR A 207 23.90 -20.93 2.57
N LEU A 208 23.10 -19.88 2.35
CA LEU A 208 21.68 -20.01 2.02
C LEU A 208 21.46 -20.71 0.68
N ARG A 209 22.28 -20.40 -0.33
CA ARG A 209 22.20 -21.04 -1.67
C ARG A 209 22.50 -22.53 -1.60
N GLN A 210 23.56 -22.91 -0.88
CA GLN A 210 23.94 -24.31 -0.69
C GLN A 210 22.84 -25.08 0.03
N LYS A 211 22.33 -24.54 1.15
CA LYS A 211 21.23 -25.16 1.91
C LYS A 211 19.95 -25.29 1.07
N ASN A 212 19.64 -24.31 0.24
CA ASN A 212 18.50 -24.38 -0.68
C ASN A 212 18.67 -25.52 -1.69
N ALA A 213 19.83 -25.61 -2.36
CA ALA A 213 20.10 -26.67 -3.33
C ALA A 213 20.07 -28.07 -2.69
N GLU A 214 20.64 -28.23 -1.48
CA GLU A 214 20.58 -29.48 -0.71
C GLU A 214 19.12 -29.91 -0.45
N LEU A 215 18.25 -28.97 -0.07
CA LEU A 215 16.84 -29.25 0.22
C LEU A 215 15.98 -29.43 -1.03
N GLU A 216 16.31 -28.75 -2.13
CA GLU A 216 15.68 -28.97 -3.44
C GLU A 216 15.92 -30.39 -3.93
N GLU A 217 17.15 -30.91 -3.81
CA GLU A 217 17.44 -32.29 -4.18
C GLU A 217 16.79 -33.27 -3.20
N LYS A 218 16.89 -33.02 -1.88
CA LYS A 218 16.27 -33.88 -0.85
C LYS A 218 14.77 -34.04 -1.06
N TYR A 219 14.07 -32.95 -1.38
CA TYR A 219 12.62 -32.95 -1.53
C TYR A 219 12.17 -33.03 -2.97
N LYS A 220 13.02 -33.36 -3.95
CA LYS A 220 12.67 -33.33 -5.37
C LYS A 220 11.37 -34.09 -5.69
N ASP A 221 11.30 -35.34 -5.24
CA ASP A 221 10.18 -36.28 -5.50
C ASP A 221 9.35 -36.57 -4.24
N THR A 222 9.54 -35.79 -3.17
CA THR A 222 8.79 -35.93 -1.91
C THR A 222 8.14 -34.62 -1.48
N ASP A 223 7.18 -34.73 -0.58
CA ASP A 223 6.54 -33.56 0.03
C ASP A 223 7.47 -32.89 1.03
N VAL A 224 7.39 -31.56 1.09
CA VAL A 224 8.14 -30.75 2.04
C VAL A 224 7.32 -30.67 3.32
N PRO A 225 7.77 -31.21 4.45
CA PRO A 225 7.02 -31.08 5.70
C PRO A 225 7.01 -29.62 6.17
N MET A 226 5.87 -29.14 6.66
CA MET A 226 5.80 -27.84 7.31
C MET A 226 6.60 -27.86 8.63
N PRO A 227 7.58 -26.98 8.82
CA PRO A 227 8.28 -26.87 10.10
C PRO A 227 7.34 -26.45 11.23
N ASP A 228 7.59 -26.96 12.42
CA ASP A 228 6.93 -26.64 13.69
C ASP A 228 7.08 -25.16 14.11
N TYR A 229 8.16 -24.51 13.68
CA TYR A 229 8.39 -23.08 13.85
C TYR A 229 7.74 -22.20 12.76
N TRP A 230 6.92 -22.75 11.87
CA TRP A 230 6.27 -22.00 10.80
C TRP A 230 4.73 -22.09 10.91
N GLY A 231 4.05 -20.98 10.65
CA GLY A 231 2.60 -20.98 10.50
C GLY A 231 1.98 -19.60 10.45
N GLY A 232 0.68 -19.54 10.69
CA GLY A 232 -0.12 -18.34 10.54
C GLY A 232 -0.51 -17.67 11.85
N TYR A 233 -0.69 -16.35 11.78
CA TYR A 233 -1.37 -15.56 12.79
C TYR A 233 -2.62 -14.91 12.17
N ILE A 234 -3.60 -14.63 13.03
CA ILE A 234 -4.74 -13.77 12.73
C ILE A 234 -4.73 -12.56 13.65
N VAL A 235 -4.86 -11.36 13.09
CA VAL A 235 -5.07 -10.11 13.83
C VAL A 235 -6.58 -9.86 13.92
N LYS A 236 -7.13 -9.97 15.13
CA LYS A 236 -8.53 -9.70 15.44
C LYS A 236 -8.70 -8.22 15.76
N PRO A 237 -9.32 -7.44 14.86
CA PRO A 237 -9.31 -5.98 14.97
C PRO A 237 -10.21 -5.50 16.11
N TYR A 238 -9.70 -4.56 16.90
CA TYR A 238 -10.52 -3.73 17.80
C TYR A 238 -10.59 -2.27 17.34
N MET A 239 -9.75 -1.87 16.38
CA MET A 239 -9.76 -0.56 15.75
C MET A 239 -9.43 -0.70 14.25
N ILE A 240 -10.16 0.02 13.40
CA ILE A 240 -9.85 0.18 11.97
C ILE A 240 -10.02 1.66 11.61
N GLU A 241 -8.95 2.31 11.18
CA GLU A 241 -8.95 3.69 10.69
C GLU A 241 -8.82 3.71 9.17
N PHE A 242 -9.75 4.42 8.53
CA PHE A 242 -9.73 4.78 7.12
C PHE A 242 -9.29 6.23 6.99
N TRP A 243 -8.18 6.43 6.28
CA TRP A 243 -7.61 7.75 6.05
C TRP A 243 -7.56 8.04 4.55
N GLN A 244 -7.99 9.24 4.15
CA GLN A 244 -7.84 9.74 2.80
C GLN A 244 -7.13 11.10 2.76
N GLY A 245 -6.14 11.21 1.87
CA GLY A 245 -5.33 12.41 1.70
C GLY A 245 -6.08 13.54 1.01
N GLN A 246 -5.91 14.77 1.54
CA GLN A 246 -6.54 15.99 1.04
C GLN A 246 -5.49 17.10 0.86
N THR A 247 -5.64 17.90 -0.19
CA THR A 247 -4.65 18.94 -0.58
C THR A 247 -4.58 20.06 0.43
N ASN A 248 -5.71 20.43 1.02
CA ASN A 248 -5.84 21.48 2.04
C ASN A 248 -5.33 21.05 3.43
N ARG A 249 -4.84 19.80 3.58
CA ARG A 249 -4.37 19.17 4.84
C ARG A 249 -5.48 18.80 5.82
N LEU A 250 -6.74 19.00 5.46
CA LEU A 250 -7.88 18.52 6.22
C LEU A 250 -8.14 17.06 5.83
N HIS A 251 -7.23 16.17 6.25
CA HIS A 251 -7.31 14.75 5.91
C HIS A 251 -8.57 14.10 6.50
N ASP A 252 -9.22 13.27 5.70
CA ASP A 252 -10.40 12.52 6.14
C ASP A 252 -9.94 11.34 6.97
N ARG A 253 -10.51 11.21 8.18
CA ARG A 253 -10.19 10.14 9.13
C ARG A 253 -11.47 9.61 9.73
N ILE A 254 -11.91 8.45 9.29
CA ILE A 254 -13.05 7.73 9.88
C ILE A 254 -12.50 6.51 10.61
N VAL A 255 -12.72 6.46 11.91
CA VAL A 255 -12.21 5.38 12.77
C VAL A 255 -13.36 4.57 13.32
N PHE A 256 -13.29 3.26 13.11
CA PHE A 256 -14.16 2.27 13.72
C PHE A 256 -13.49 1.66 14.94
N THR A 257 -14.20 1.55 16.06
CA THR A 257 -13.72 0.91 17.28
C THR A 257 -14.73 -0.09 17.86
N ARG A 258 -14.22 -1.08 18.59
CA ARG A 258 -15.04 -1.94 19.44
C ARG A 258 -15.31 -1.20 20.76
N PRO A 259 -16.57 -0.99 21.18
CA PRO A 259 -16.88 -0.40 22.47
C PRO A 259 -16.26 -1.20 23.62
N LYS A 260 -15.72 -0.52 24.61
CA LYS A 260 -15.20 -1.18 25.82
C LYS A 260 -16.37 -1.78 26.61
N ASN A 261 -16.27 -3.06 26.97
CA ASN A 261 -17.07 -3.73 27.99
C ASN A 261 -18.59 -3.44 27.97
N GLY A 262 -19.23 -3.56 26.80
CA GLY A 262 -20.69 -3.45 26.71
C GLY A 262 -21.23 -2.07 27.11
N ALA A 263 -20.40 -1.01 27.03
CA ALA A 263 -20.86 0.36 27.19
C ALA A 263 -22.03 0.62 26.22
N SER A 264 -23.21 0.85 26.78
CA SER A 264 -24.44 1.11 26.03
C SER A 264 -24.56 2.57 25.58
N VAL A 265 -23.68 3.44 26.08
CA VAL A 265 -23.69 4.87 25.81
C VAL A 265 -22.51 5.19 24.91
N LEU A 266 -22.82 5.77 23.75
CA LEU A 266 -21.83 6.30 22.82
C LEU A 266 -21.11 7.50 23.43
N GLU A 267 -19.81 7.62 23.18
CA GLU A 267 -19.07 8.83 23.51
C GLU A 267 -19.45 9.99 22.57
N GLU A 268 -18.97 11.19 22.88
CA GLU A 268 -19.20 12.38 22.05
C GLU A 268 -18.75 12.12 20.60
N TYR A 269 -19.62 12.44 19.63
CA TYR A 269 -19.41 12.24 18.18
C TYR A 269 -19.30 10.79 17.70
N GLN A 270 -19.57 9.79 18.55
CA GLN A 270 -19.66 8.41 18.10
C GLN A 270 -21.02 8.11 17.46
N HIS A 271 -20.99 7.24 16.47
CA HIS A 271 -22.14 6.72 15.76
C HIS A 271 -22.15 5.20 15.82
N HIS A 272 -23.33 4.58 15.87
CA HIS A 272 -23.46 3.14 15.77
C HIS A 272 -23.08 2.64 14.37
N ALA A 273 -22.36 1.52 14.32
CA ALA A 273 -22.03 0.79 13.11
C ALA A 273 -22.53 -0.66 13.18
N GLU A 274 -22.35 -1.42 12.10
CA GLU A 274 -22.77 -2.82 12.03
C GLU A 274 -21.94 -3.71 12.98
N ALA A 275 -22.48 -4.90 13.27
CA ALA A 275 -21.78 -5.95 14.01
C ALA A 275 -21.20 -5.54 15.38
N GLY A 276 -21.76 -4.51 16.03
CA GLY A 276 -21.31 -4.02 17.34
C GLY A 276 -20.06 -3.14 17.28
N TRP A 277 -19.77 -2.53 16.14
CA TRP A 277 -18.80 -1.45 16.01
C TRP A 277 -19.45 -0.09 16.30
N VAL A 278 -18.62 0.88 16.63
CA VAL A 278 -18.95 2.31 16.57
C VAL A 278 -17.94 3.00 15.68
N TYR A 279 -18.31 4.15 15.12
CA TYR A 279 -17.38 4.94 14.33
C TYR A 279 -17.49 6.43 14.64
N GLN A 280 -16.42 7.16 14.36
CA GLN A 280 -16.35 8.61 14.51
C GLN A 280 -15.33 9.20 13.55
N ARG A 281 -15.49 10.50 13.25
CA ARG A 281 -14.46 11.27 12.56
C ARG A 281 -13.39 11.74 13.53
N LEU A 282 -12.13 11.71 13.11
CA LEU A 282 -11.02 12.31 13.84
C LEU A 282 -10.47 13.53 13.10
N SER A 283 -9.92 14.48 13.86
CA SER A 283 -9.14 15.56 13.28
C SER A 283 -7.86 15.00 12.60
N PRO A 284 -7.40 15.59 11.49
CA PRO A 284 -6.15 15.20 10.83
C PRO A 284 -4.90 15.45 11.69
#